data_AF-A0A6N7H2F3-F1
#
_entry.id   AF-A0A6N7H2F3-F1
#
_cell.length_a   1.000
_cell.length_b   1.000
_cell.length_c   1.000
_cell.angle_alpha   90.00
_cell.angle_beta   90.00
_cell.angle_gamma   90.00
#
_symmetry.space_group_name_H-M   'P 1'
#
loop_
_entity.id
_entity.type
_entity.pdbx_description
1 polymer ?
#
loop_
_entity_poly.entity_id
_entity_poly.type
_entity_poly.pdbx_seq_one_letter_code
_entity_poly.pdbx_strand_id
1 'polypeptide(L)'
;MDVQPDDLYPSNKVVSDHVPFYIAAKSPMLYAVTKGHLDYHGGADPLVFLGVSIGAIIDSGLIWCVSDANAATNYVRFTRNLIGLGDFVDFNLLCQRMWSKTPDDPYRPGRRAAEVLVLDRVPLELISDVIAKTQVTLHVARTALGSVGGSRHYQVEPMFYYD
;
A
#
# COMPACT_ATOMS: atom_id res chain seq x y z
N MET A 1 -10.66 14.46 0.98
CA MET A 1 -9.49 15.01 0.28
C MET A 1 -9.64 14.62 -1.18
N ASP A 2 -9.57 15.60 -2.06
CA ASP A 2 -9.80 15.40 -3.49
C ASP A 2 -8.54 14.82 -4.13
N VAL A 3 -8.73 13.87 -5.04
CA VAL A 3 -7.65 13.20 -5.78
C VAL A 3 -7.66 13.72 -7.21
N GLN A 4 -6.69 14.56 -7.55
CA GLN A 4 -6.55 15.14 -8.89
C GLN A 4 -5.07 15.15 -9.32
N PRO A 5 -4.54 14.05 -9.89
CA PRO A 5 -3.17 14.00 -10.39
C PRO A 5 -2.94 14.76 -11.71
N ASP A 6 -3.98 14.87 -12.55
CA ASP A 6 -3.94 15.53 -13.86
C ASP A 6 -5.36 15.81 -14.37
N ASP A 7 -5.49 16.56 -15.48
CA ASP A 7 -6.79 16.96 -16.06
C ASP A 7 -7.58 15.80 -16.70
N LEU A 8 -6.96 14.63 -16.90
CA LEU A 8 -7.61 13.45 -17.47
C LEU A 8 -8.16 12.52 -16.39
N TYR A 9 -7.89 12.80 -15.11
CA TYR A 9 -8.43 12.02 -14.00
C TYR A 9 -9.91 12.33 -13.78
N PRO A 10 -10.75 11.33 -13.43
CA PRO A 10 -12.16 11.57 -13.14
C PRO A 10 -12.33 12.64 -12.05
N SER A 11 -13.15 13.65 -12.35
CA SER A 11 -13.45 14.75 -11.43
C SER A 11 -14.24 14.28 -10.21
N ASN A 12 -14.17 15.04 -9.12
CA ASN A 12 -14.93 14.83 -7.87
C ASN A 12 -14.64 13.49 -7.19
N LYS A 13 -13.44 12.94 -7.37
CA LYS A 13 -12.99 11.75 -6.66
C LYS A 13 -12.29 12.13 -5.37
N VAL A 14 -12.60 11.39 -4.32
CA VAL A 14 -11.96 11.53 -3.01
C VAL A 14 -11.16 10.27 -2.68
N VAL A 15 -10.24 10.38 -1.72
CA VAL A 15 -9.37 9.27 -1.32
C VAL A 15 -10.15 7.99 -0.98
N SER A 16 -11.31 8.11 -0.34
CA SER A 16 -12.16 6.97 0.02
C SER A 16 -12.79 6.22 -1.17
N ASP A 17 -12.73 6.79 -2.37
CA ASP A 17 -13.18 6.11 -3.59
C ASP A 17 -12.11 5.12 -4.15
N HIS A 18 -10.95 5.03 -3.51
CA HIS A 18 -9.80 4.27 -3.99
C HIS A 18 -9.48 3.09 -3.07
N VAL A 19 -8.94 2.03 -3.67
CA VAL A 19 -8.27 0.93 -2.98
C VAL A 19 -6.79 1.30 -2.81
N PRO A 20 -6.30 1.49 -1.57
CA PRO A 20 -4.92 1.89 -1.33
C PRO A 20 -3.96 0.71 -1.21
N PHE A 21 -2.77 0.86 -1.78
CA PHE A 21 -1.63 -0.04 -1.61
C PHE A 21 -0.42 0.76 -1.14
N TYR A 22 0.12 0.45 0.03
CA TYR A 22 1.38 1.02 0.47
C TYR A 22 2.53 0.59 -0.44
N ILE A 23 3.38 1.55 -0.82
CA ILE A 23 4.60 1.25 -1.58
C ILE A 23 5.64 0.57 -0.67
N ALA A 24 5.73 0.99 0.59
CA ALA A 24 6.67 0.43 1.55
C ALA A 24 6.06 -0.71 2.40
N ALA A 25 6.80 -1.81 2.56
CA ALA A 25 6.58 -2.75 3.65
C ALA A 25 6.79 -2.04 5.01
N LYS A 26 6.24 -2.57 6.12
CA LYS A 26 6.26 -1.89 7.44
C LYS A 26 5.73 -0.45 7.38
N SER A 27 4.48 -0.32 7.00
CA SER A 27 3.77 0.96 6.99
C SER A 27 3.46 1.43 8.41
N PRO A 28 3.20 2.74 8.63
CA PRO A 28 2.68 3.24 9.89
C PRO A 28 1.39 2.55 10.33
N MET A 29 0.54 2.14 9.38
CA MET A 29 -0.68 1.39 9.67
C MET A 29 -0.37 0.00 10.22
N LEU A 30 0.59 -0.73 9.62
CA LEU A 30 1.02 -2.03 10.16
C LEU A 30 1.52 -1.89 11.61
N TYR A 31 2.28 -0.84 11.91
CA TYR A 31 2.74 -0.56 13.27
C TYR A 31 1.55 -0.35 14.23
N ALA A 32 0.58 0.47 13.82
CA ALA A 32 -0.61 0.75 14.62
C ALA A 32 -1.43 -0.53 14.89
N VAL A 33 -1.79 -1.29 13.86
CA VAL A 33 -2.60 -2.51 14.03
C VAL A 33 -1.87 -3.59 14.85
N THR A 34 -0.54 -3.68 14.72
CA THR A 34 0.26 -4.62 15.52
C THR A 34 0.26 -4.25 17.01
N LYS A 35 0.14 -2.96 17.36
CA LYS A 35 0.04 -2.50 18.75
C LYS A 35 -1.39 -2.42 19.28
N GLY A 36 -2.38 -2.83 18.48
CA GLY A 36 -3.81 -2.66 18.76
C GLY A 36 -4.29 -1.31 18.25
N HIS A 37 -5.18 -1.33 17.25
CA HIS A 37 -5.72 -0.12 16.63
C HIS A 37 -7.20 -0.31 16.30
N LEU A 38 -8.02 0.64 16.75
CA LEU A 38 -9.48 0.57 16.64
C LEU A 38 -9.98 -0.77 17.22
N ASP A 39 -10.81 -1.48 16.46
CA ASP A 39 -11.43 -2.75 16.88
C ASP A 39 -10.56 -3.97 16.56
N TYR A 40 -9.33 -3.77 16.05
CA TYR A 40 -8.41 -4.85 15.74
C TYR A 40 -7.38 -5.08 16.86
N HIS A 41 -7.40 -6.30 17.41
CA HIS A 41 -6.52 -6.74 18.50
C HIS A 41 -5.80 -8.07 18.20
N GLY A 42 -5.79 -8.53 16.94
CA GLY A 42 -5.22 -9.83 16.55
C GLY A 42 -3.68 -9.87 16.48
N GLY A 43 -3.00 -8.75 16.70
CA GLY A 43 -1.55 -8.64 16.55
C GLY A 43 -1.09 -8.78 15.10
N ALA A 44 0.17 -9.15 14.88
CA ALA A 44 0.73 -9.28 13.53
C ALA A 44 0.42 -10.63 12.85
N ASP A 45 0.21 -11.69 13.63
CA ASP A 45 0.20 -13.06 13.13
C ASP A 45 -0.93 -13.37 12.11
N PRO A 46 -2.17 -12.88 12.27
CA PRO A 46 -3.25 -13.17 11.32
C PRO A 46 -3.29 -12.19 10.13
N LEU A 47 -2.37 -11.23 10.06
CA LEU A 47 -2.30 -10.25 8.97
C LEU A 47 -1.63 -10.84 7.72
N VAL A 48 -2.14 -10.47 6.55
CA VAL A 48 -1.62 -10.86 5.24
C VAL A 48 -1.36 -9.61 4.40
N PHE A 49 -0.25 -9.59 3.69
CA PHE A 49 -0.02 -8.61 2.63
C PHE A 49 -0.49 -9.18 1.30
N LEU A 50 -1.26 -8.37 0.57
CA LEU A 50 -1.62 -8.60 -0.83
C LEU A 50 -0.84 -7.60 -1.67
N GLY A 51 0.08 -8.09 -2.49
CA GLY A 51 0.92 -7.30 -3.36
C GLY A 51 0.40 -7.32 -4.80
N VAL A 52 0.47 -6.16 -5.45
CA VAL A 52 0.18 -5.97 -6.87
C VAL A 52 1.29 -5.14 -7.48
N SER A 53 1.66 -5.42 -8.72
CA SER A 53 2.60 -4.56 -9.45
C SER A 53 1.85 -3.40 -10.10
N ILE A 54 2.45 -2.20 -10.05
CA ILE A 54 1.89 -1.03 -10.75
C ILE A 54 1.79 -1.26 -12.26
N GLY A 55 2.71 -2.04 -12.84
CA GLY A 55 2.64 -2.46 -14.24
C GLY A 55 1.37 -3.25 -14.55
N ALA A 56 1.02 -4.24 -13.73
CA ALA A 56 -0.22 -5.01 -13.91
C ALA A 56 -1.48 -4.13 -13.79
N ILE A 57 -1.47 -3.13 -12.89
CA ILE A 57 -2.57 -2.15 -12.79
C ILE A 57 -2.70 -1.37 -14.10
N ILE A 58 -1.59 -0.86 -14.64
CA ILE A 58 -1.56 -0.11 -15.91
C ILE A 58 -2.04 -0.97 -17.07
N ASP A 59 -1.50 -2.17 -17.21
CA ASP A 59 -1.81 -3.08 -18.32
C ASP A 59 -3.28 -3.55 -18.28
N SER A 60 -3.89 -3.59 -17.10
CA SER A 60 -5.31 -3.90 -16.92
C SER A 60 -6.26 -2.74 -17.26
N GLY A 61 -5.73 -1.55 -17.54
CA GLY A 61 -6.52 -0.36 -17.88
C GLY A 61 -7.25 0.27 -16.69
N LEU A 62 -6.91 -0.10 -15.45
CA LEU A 62 -7.49 0.51 -14.26
C LEU A 62 -7.05 1.97 -14.13
N ILE A 63 -7.90 2.79 -13.53
CA ILE A 63 -7.58 4.18 -13.21
C ILE A 63 -6.84 4.19 -11.88
N TRP A 64 -5.66 4.80 -11.87
CA TRP A 64 -4.77 4.82 -10.72
C TRP A 64 -4.05 6.15 -10.60
N CYS A 65 -3.51 6.42 -9.42
CA CYS A 65 -2.52 7.47 -9.18
C CYS A 65 -1.59 7.06 -8.04
N VAL A 66 -0.51 7.80 -7.84
CA VAL A 66 0.39 7.66 -6.70
C VAL A 66 0.34 8.92 -5.84
N SER A 67 0.28 8.74 -4.53
CA SER A 67 0.46 9.82 -3.56
C SER A 67 1.91 9.86 -3.05
N ASP A 68 2.44 11.06 -2.78
CA ASP A 68 3.79 11.22 -2.21
C ASP A 68 3.85 10.99 -0.68
N ALA A 69 2.70 10.86 -0.04
CA ALA A 69 2.52 10.57 1.38
C ALA A 69 1.17 9.88 1.61
N ASN A 70 0.78 9.68 2.87
CA ASN A 70 -0.55 9.20 3.23
C ASN A 70 -1.63 10.09 2.59
N ALA A 71 -2.44 9.50 1.71
CA ALA A 71 -3.43 10.23 0.93
C ALA A 71 -4.52 10.88 1.79
N ALA A 72 -4.75 10.40 3.01
CA ALA A 72 -5.72 10.99 3.94
C ALA A 72 -5.20 12.20 4.72
N THR A 73 -3.93 12.62 4.52
CA THR A 73 -3.32 13.73 5.26
C THR A 73 -3.30 15.03 4.46
N ASN A 74 -3.33 16.17 5.16
CA ASN A 74 -3.24 17.49 4.54
C ASN A 74 -1.93 17.65 3.73
N TYR A 75 -2.02 18.31 2.58
CA TYR A 75 -0.89 18.61 1.70
C TYR A 75 -0.24 17.38 1.02
N VAL A 76 -1.07 16.47 0.51
CA VAL A 76 -0.60 15.39 -0.36
C VAL A 76 -0.63 15.84 -1.83
N ARG A 77 0.31 15.36 -2.63
CA ARG A 77 0.29 15.51 -4.08
C ARG A 77 -0.03 14.17 -4.71
N PHE A 78 -0.56 14.20 -5.92
CA PHE A 78 -0.82 13.01 -6.71
C PHE A 78 -0.11 13.08 -8.07
N THR A 79 0.28 11.92 -8.60
CA THR A 79 0.85 11.81 -9.94
C THR A 79 0.40 10.54 -10.63
N ARG A 80 0.37 10.58 -11.97
CA ARG A 80 0.27 9.40 -12.85
C ARG A 80 1.51 9.23 -13.72
N ASN A 81 2.51 10.09 -13.53
CA ASN A 81 3.75 10.07 -14.28
C ASN A 81 4.78 9.15 -13.63
N LEU A 82 5.03 7.99 -14.25
CA LEU A 82 6.04 7.05 -13.79
C LEU A 82 7.48 7.52 -14.01
N ILE A 83 7.73 8.38 -15.01
CA ILE A 83 9.10 8.79 -15.37
C ILE A 83 9.74 9.56 -14.21
N GLY A 84 8.98 10.44 -13.55
CA GLY A 84 9.44 11.23 -12.42
C GLY A 84 9.16 10.61 -11.04
N LEU A 85 8.78 9.33 -10.98
CA LEU A 85 8.29 8.74 -9.73
C LEU A 85 9.37 8.73 -8.63
N GLY A 86 10.63 8.56 -9.02
CA GLY A 86 11.79 8.57 -8.11
C GLY A 86 12.03 9.90 -7.39
N ASP A 87 11.64 11.02 -8.04
CA ASP A 87 11.74 12.36 -7.44
C ASP A 87 10.47 12.72 -6.65
N PHE A 88 9.35 12.10 -7.01
CA PHE A 88 8.05 12.33 -6.40
C PHE A 88 7.88 11.59 -5.08
N VAL A 89 8.32 10.33 -5.01
CA VAL A 89 8.26 9.46 -3.83
C VAL A 89 9.65 9.35 -3.20
N ASP A 90 9.75 9.54 -1.88
CA ASP A 90 10.99 9.39 -1.13
C ASP A 90 11.36 7.90 -0.93
N PHE A 91 11.80 7.23 -2.00
CA PHE A 91 12.16 5.81 -1.95
C PHE A 91 13.30 5.51 -0.96
N ASN A 92 14.21 6.46 -0.75
CA ASN A 92 15.27 6.33 0.25
C ASN A 92 14.67 6.20 1.65
N LEU A 93 13.65 7.00 1.99
CA LEU A 93 12.88 6.86 3.22
C LEU A 93 12.04 5.57 3.25
N LEU A 94 11.47 5.15 2.11
CA LEU A 94 10.70 3.89 2.00
C LEU A 94 11.55 2.63 2.21
N CYS A 95 12.87 2.71 2.01
CA CYS A 95 13.79 1.62 2.30
C CYS A 95 14.32 1.64 3.75
N GLN A 96 14.14 2.72 4.51
CA GLN A 96 14.65 2.82 5.87
C GLN A 96 13.82 2.02 6.87
N ARG A 97 14.51 1.43 7.86
CA ARG A 97 13.84 0.78 9.00
C ARG A 97 13.15 1.79 9.92
N MET A 98 13.71 3.00 10.05
CA MET A 98 13.21 4.03 10.96
C MET A 98 12.80 5.30 10.21
N TRP A 99 11.55 5.71 10.44
CA TRP A 99 10.88 6.81 9.76
C TRP A 99 10.26 7.81 10.75
N SER A 100 10.67 7.75 12.02
CA SER A 100 10.25 8.72 13.04
C SER A 100 10.61 10.15 12.64
N LYS A 101 9.86 11.10 13.19
CA LYS A 101 10.14 12.53 13.05
C LYS A 101 11.56 12.85 13.51
N THR A 102 12.23 13.74 12.81
CA THR A 102 13.48 14.36 13.25
C THR A 102 13.26 15.87 13.41
N PRO A 103 14.15 16.59 14.12
CA PRO A 103 14.07 18.05 14.21
C PRO A 103 14.05 18.74 12.84
N ASP A 104 14.84 18.22 11.89
CA ASP A 104 14.96 18.80 10.54
C ASP A 104 13.86 18.35 9.58
N ASP A 105 13.17 17.25 9.89
CA ASP A 105 12.22 16.61 8.97
C ASP A 105 11.07 15.92 9.75
N PRO A 106 10.04 16.68 10.14
CA PRO A 106 8.93 16.16 10.92
C PRO A 106 7.88 15.40 10.10
N TYR A 107 7.99 15.40 8.75
CA TYR A 107 6.99 14.83 7.84
C TYR A 107 7.33 13.41 7.35
N ARG A 108 8.46 12.85 7.80
CA ARG A 108 8.92 11.48 7.44
C ARG A 108 7.82 10.41 7.62
N PRO A 109 7.06 10.36 8.74
CA PRO A 109 6.01 9.36 8.88
C PRO A 109 4.92 9.44 7.80
N GLY A 110 4.61 10.65 7.33
CA GLY A 110 3.62 10.86 6.27
C GLY A 110 4.13 10.33 4.94
N ARG A 111 5.36 10.71 4.55
CA ARG A 111 6.00 10.24 3.30
C ARG A 111 6.27 8.74 3.28
N ARG A 112 6.51 8.12 4.45
CA ARG A 112 6.60 6.65 4.60
C ARG A 112 5.32 5.93 4.14
N ALA A 113 4.19 6.61 4.24
CA ALA A 113 2.88 6.10 3.90
C ALA A 113 2.44 6.52 2.48
N ALA A 114 3.38 6.74 1.55
CA ALA A 114 3.09 6.88 0.14
C ALA A 114 2.35 5.64 -0.42
N GLU A 115 1.35 5.88 -1.26
CA GLU A 115 0.39 4.87 -1.72
C GLU A 115 0.27 4.86 -3.23
N VAL A 116 0.04 3.68 -3.80
CA VAL A 116 -0.64 3.51 -5.09
C VAL A 116 -2.13 3.44 -4.78
N LEU A 117 -2.91 4.33 -5.40
CA LEU A 117 -4.36 4.39 -5.26
C LEU A 117 -4.98 3.90 -6.56
N VAL A 118 -5.85 2.89 -6.48
CA VAL A 118 -6.62 2.41 -7.63
C VAL A 118 -8.08 2.76 -7.44
N LEU A 119 -8.68 3.45 -8.40
CA LEU A 119 -10.06 3.92 -8.32
C LEU A 119 -11.05 2.75 -8.37
N ASP A 120 -12.09 2.82 -7.53
CA ASP A 120 -13.23 1.92 -7.39
C ASP A 120 -12.90 0.48 -6.94
N ARG A 121 -12.04 -0.26 -7.65
CA ARG A 121 -11.76 -1.68 -7.33
C ARG A 121 -10.45 -2.20 -7.93
N VAL A 122 -9.92 -3.26 -7.31
CA VAL A 122 -8.83 -4.08 -7.85
C VAL A 122 -9.28 -5.54 -7.97
N PRO A 123 -9.28 -6.12 -9.19
CA PRO A 123 -9.51 -7.55 -9.37
C PRO A 123 -8.47 -8.38 -8.62
N LEU A 124 -8.91 -9.41 -7.91
CA LEU A 124 -8.00 -10.24 -7.11
C LEU A 124 -7.01 -11.03 -7.97
N GLU A 125 -7.31 -11.23 -9.26
CA GLU A 125 -6.42 -11.82 -10.26
C GLU A 125 -5.13 -11.02 -10.47
N LEU A 126 -5.14 -9.72 -10.16
CA LEU A 126 -3.95 -8.87 -10.24
C LEU A 126 -3.02 -9.01 -9.03
N ILE A 127 -3.48 -9.62 -7.94
CA ILE A 127 -2.64 -9.87 -6.77
C ILE A 127 -1.60 -10.91 -7.16
N SER A 128 -0.33 -10.50 -7.24
CA SER A 128 0.81 -11.34 -7.61
C SER A 128 1.52 -11.92 -6.41
N ASP A 129 1.38 -11.30 -5.23
CA ASP A 129 2.12 -11.66 -4.03
C ASP A 129 1.19 -11.77 -2.83
N VAL A 130 1.34 -12.85 -2.06
CA VAL A 130 0.61 -13.09 -0.82
C VAL A 130 1.66 -13.43 0.23
N ILE A 131 1.85 -12.51 1.17
CA ILE A 131 2.88 -12.65 2.20
C ILE A 131 2.23 -12.72 3.57
N ALA A 132 2.65 -13.67 4.39
CA ALA A 132 2.19 -13.81 5.77
C ALA A 132 3.38 -13.95 6.74
N LYS A 133 3.15 -13.66 8.02
CA LYS A 133 4.16 -13.85 9.08
C LYS A 133 4.41 -15.33 9.41
N THR A 134 3.37 -16.17 9.28
CA THR A 134 3.42 -17.59 9.65
C THR A 134 2.90 -18.48 8.53
N GLN A 135 3.32 -19.74 8.52
CA GLN A 135 2.82 -20.74 7.56
C GLN A 135 1.31 -20.98 7.72
N VAL A 136 0.80 -20.94 8.94
CA VAL A 136 -0.63 -21.13 9.23
C VAL A 136 -1.46 -20.05 8.54
N THR A 137 -1.10 -18.78 8.73
CA THR A 137 -1.80 -17.65 8.10
C THR A 137 -1.65 -17.68 6.58
N LEU A 138 -0.47 -18.04 6.05
CA LEU A 138 -0.27 -18.17 4.60
C LEU A 138 -1.16 -19.24 4.00
N HIS A 139 -1.33 -20.37 4.69
CA HIS A 139 -2.20 -21.45 4.25
C HIS A 139 -3.68 -21.00 4.20
N VAL A 140 -4.15 -20.26 5.22
CA VAL A 140 -5.51 -19.69 5.22
C VAL A 140 -5.70 -18.75 4.02
N ALA A 141 -4.76 -17.85 3.77
CA ALA A 141 -4.81 -16.93 2.62
C ALA A 141 -4.84 -17.67 1.28
N ARG A 142 -3.99 -18.70 1.11
CA ARG A 142 -3.97 -19.52 -0.10
C ARG A 142 -5.28 -20.26 -0.33
N THR A 143 -5.89 -20.81 0.72
CA THR A 143 -7.19 -21.49 0.62
C THR A 143 -8.29 -20.50 0.23
N ALA A 144 -8.31 -19.30 0.83
CA ALA A 144 -9.28 -18.26 0.50
C ALA A 144 -9.18 -17.77 -0.95
N LEU A 145 -7.96 -17.73 -1.51
CA LEU A 145 -7.69 -17.33 -2.90
C LEU A 145 -7.75 -18.50 -3.90
N GLY A 146 -8.03 -19.73 -3.46
CA GLY A 146 -7.94 -20.93 -4.29
C GLY A 146 -8.92 -20.98 -5.46
N SER A 147 -10.05 -20.28 -5.38
CA SER A 147 -11.04 -20.15 -6.46
C SER A 147 -10.80 -18.94 -7.38
N VAL A 148 -9.82 -18.09 -7.07
CA VAL A 148 -9.52 -16.87 -7.83
C VAL A 148 -8.41 -17.16 -8.84
N GLY A 149 -8.66 -16.83 -10.11
CA GLY A 149 -7.64 -16.95 -11.17
C GLY A 149 -6.40 -16.10 -10.91
N GLY A 150 -5.36 -16.27 -11.71
CA GLY A 150 -4.09 -15.55 -11.58
C GLY A 150 -3.00 -16.33 -10.85
N SER A 151 -1.76 -16.10 -11.27
CA SER A 151 -0.56 -16.71 -10.69
C SER A 151 -0.06 -15.87 -9.52
N ARG A 152 0.22 -16.52 -8.38
CA ARG A 152 0.65 -15.82 -7.16
C ARG A 152 1.85 -16.48 -6.52
N HIS A 153 2.76 -15.65 -6.03
CA HIS A 153 3.83 -16.03 -5.14
C HIS A 153 3.30 -15.99 -3.70
N TYR A 154 3.42 -17.11 -3.00
CA TYR A 154 3.04 -17.23 -1.61
C TYR A 154 4.30 -17.38 -0.77
N GLN A 155 4.54 -16.47 0.17
CA GLN A 155 5.77 -16.44 0.95
C GLN A 155 5.49 -16.21 2.43
N VAL A 156 6.23 -16.92 3.28
CA VAL A 156 6.33 -16.57 4.70
C VAL A 156 7.52 -15.64 4.87
N GLU A 157 7.26 -14.43 5.35
CA GLU A 157 8.30 -13.42 5.57
C GLU A 157 8.06 -12.65 6.88
N PRO A 158 8.56 -13.17 8.02
CA PRO A 158 8.39 -12.51 9.31
C PRO A 158 9.01 -11.12 9.34
N MET A 159 10.07 -10.88 8.54
CA MET A 159 10.77 -9.60 8.53
C MET A 159 9.94 -8.45 7.94
N PHE A 160 8.79 -8.73 7.30
CA PHE A 160 7.86 -7.69 6.83
C PHE A 160 7.00 -7.10 7.96
N TYR A 161 6.99 -7.74 9.13
CA TYR A 161 6.18 -7.37 10.27
C TYR A 161 7.00 -6.63 11.34
N TYR A 162 6.30 -5.94 12.23
CA TYR A 162 6.90 -5.43 13.46
C TYR A 162 6.90 -6.53 14.53
N ASP A 163 7.93 -6.53 15.35
CA ASP A 163 8.04 -7.41 16.53
C ASP A 163 7.10 -6.98 17.68
#